data_AF-A0A2J8IFH8-F1
#
_entry.id   AF-A0A2J8IFH8-F1
#
_cell.length_a   1.000
_cell.length_b   1.000
_cell.length_c   1.000
_cell.angle_alpha   90.00
_cell.angle_beta   90.00
_cell.angle_gamma   90.00
#
_symmetry.space_group_name_H-M   'P 1'
#
loop_
_entity.id
_entity.type
_entity.pdbx_description
1 polymer ?
#
loop_
_entity_poly.entity_id
_entity_poly.type
_entity_poly.pdbx_seq_one_letter_code
_entity_poly.pdbx_strand_id
1 'polypeptide(L)'
;MNVRYFAAARAAAGQDEETFDLRPGATVADLLGAVLSVQRPEPPAGTPPLPRILSRSSFLLNEVAVRDHSVVLKAGDVVDVLPPFAGG
;
A
#
# COMPACT_ATOMS: atom_id res chain seq x y z
N MET A 1 0.45 5.35 -11.01
CA MET A 1 -0.32 4.32 -10.25
C MET A 1 -0.77 4.95 -8.95
N ASN A 2 -1.87 4.47 -8.38
CA ASN A 2 -2.45 5.03 -7.17
C ASN A 2 -2.47 3.99 -6.04
N VAL A 3 -2.19 4.39 -4.82
CA VAL A 3 -2.26 3.55 -3.62
C VAL A 3 -3.24 4.15 -2.64
N ARG A 4 -4.23 3.37 -2.20
CA ARG A 4 -5.20 3.78 -1.18
C ARG A 4 -4.99 2.99 0.10
N TYR A 5 -4.93 3.68 1.22
CA TYR A 5 -4.65 3.06 2.52
C TYR A 5 -5.91 3.00 3.39
N PHE A 6 -6.10 1.86 4.04
CA PHE A 6 -7.23 1.63 4.94
C PHE A 6 -6.77 1.35 6.36
N ALA A 7 -7.63 1.66 7.33
CA ALA A 7 -7.44 1.36 8.76
C ALA A 7 -6.03 1.73 9.28
N ALA A 8 -5.30 0.76 9.83
CA ALA A 8 -3.96 0.98 10.38
C ALA A 8 -2.94 1.43 9.33
N ALA A 9 -3.07 1.02 8.06
CA ALA A 9 -2.18 1.47 7.00
C ALA A 9 -2.36 2.96 6.75
N ARG A 10 -3.60 3.46 6.79
CA ARG A 10 -3.88 4.90 6.67
C ARG A 10 -3.25 5.69 7.82
N ALA A 11 -3.43 5.21 9.04
CA ALA A 11 -2.83 5.83 10.23
C ALA A 11 -1.29 5.87 10.14
N ALA A 12 -0.67 4.81 9.58
CA ALA A 12 0.78 4.74 9.41
C ALA A 12 1.31 5.50 8.20
N ALA A 13 0.55 5.58 7.11
CA ALA A 13 0.91 6.35 5.92
C ALA A 13 0.73 7.86 6.14
N GLY A 14 -0.18 8.25 7.05
CA GLY A 14 -0.53 9.63 7.37
C GLY A 14 -1.51 10.27 6.38
N GLN A 15 -1.95 9.53 5.36
CA GLN A 15 -2.86 9.98 4.32
C GLN A 15 -3.65 8.81 3.73
N ASP A 16 -4.76 9.15 3.09
CA ASP A 16 -5.73 8.19 2.58
C ASP A 16 -5.29 7.60 1.23
N GLU A 17 -4.55 8.38 0.44
CA GLU A 17 -4.20 8.06 -0.93
C GLU A 17 -2.85 8.68 -1.35
N GLU A 18 -2.10 7.98 -2.20
CA GLU A 18 -0.86 8.44 -2.80
C GLU A 18 -0.74 8.08 -4.28
N THR A 19 -0.26 9.04 -5.07
CA THR A 19 0.09 8.80 -6.47
C THR A 19 1.59 8.56 -6.62
N PHE A 20 1.95 7.47 -7.30
CA PHE A 20 3.32 7.13 -7.66
C PHE A 20 3.48 7.14 -9.18
N ASP A 21 4.48 7.87 -9.65
CA ASP A 21 4.91 7.81 -11.05
C ASP A 21 6.02 6.76 -11.18
N LEU A 22 5.66 5.59 -11.74
CA LEU A 22 6.58 4.48 -11.94
C LEU A 22 6.75 4.22 -13.43
N ARG A 23 7.93 3.69 -13.78
CA ARG A 23 8.25 3.33 -15.16
C ARG A 23 7.24 2.30 -15.71
N PRO A 24 6.93 2.35 -17.02
CA PRO A 24 6.14 1.30 -17.67
C PRO A 24 6.73 -0.09 -17.40
N GLY A 25 5.87 -1.05 -17.09
CA GLY A 25 6.29 -2.42 -16.72
C GLY A 25 6.57 -2.61 -15.23
N ALA A 26 6.46 -1.57 -14.40
CA ALA A 26 6.55 -1.69 -12.95
C ALA A 26 5.45 -2.62 -12.40
N THR A 27 5.81 -3.37 -11.38
CA THR A 27 4.95 -4.38 -10.75
C THR A 27 4.30 -3.85 -9.46
N VAL A 28 3.36 -4.61 -8.91
CA VAL A 28 2.84 -4.35 -7.55
C VAL A 28 3.97 -4.33 -6.53
N ALA A 29 4.96 -5.22 -6.63
CA ALA A 29 6.11 -5.24 -5.75
C ALA A 29 6.95 -3.94 -5.84
N ASP A 30 7.16 -3.42 -7.05
CA ASP A 30 7.86 -2.15 -7.26
C ASP A 30 7.11 -0.97 -6.63
N LEU A 31 5.77 -0.96 -6.76
CA LEU A 31 4.92 0.05 -6.13
C LEU A 31 5.02 0.00 -4.60
N LEU A 32 4.95 -1.19 -4.00
CA LEU A 32 5.12 -1.35 -2.56
C LEU A 32 6.53 -0.93 -2.11
N GLY A 33 7.56 -1.20 -2.90
CA GLY A 33 8.92 -0.69 -2.66
C GLY A 33 9.00 0.84 -2.69
N ALA A 34 8.31 1.48 -3.64
CA ALA A 34 8.23 2.93 -3.72
C ALA A 34 7.51 3.53 -2.51
N VAL A 35 6.38 2.93 -2.07
CA VAL A 35 5.65 3.31 -0.86
C VAL A 35 6.54 3.29 0.38
N LEU A 36 7.36 2.24 0.51
CA LEU A 36 8.31 2.05 1.62
C LEU A 36 9.50 2.99 1.59
N SER A 37 9.83 3.55 0.42
CA SER A 37 10.95 4.48 0.25
C SER A 37 10.57 5.93 0.60
N VAL A 38 9.27 6.22 0.77
CA VAL A 38 8.80 7.54 1.20
C VAL A 38 9.18 7.75 2.67
N GLN A 39 9.91 8.83 2.95
CA GLN A 39 10.21 9.25 4.32
C GLN A 39 8.93 9.78 4.98
N ARG A 40 8.54 9.17 6.10
CA ARG A 40 7.33 9.53 6.86
C ARG A 40 7.67 9.78 8.33
N PRO A 41 6.90 10.63 9.04
CA PRO A 41 7.02 10.74 10.49
C PRO A 41 6.63 9.43 11.19
N GLU A 42 6.95 9.32 12.47
CA GLU A 42 6.53 8.18 13.30
C GLU A 42 4.99 8.10 13.33
N PRO A 43 4.39 6.91 13.14
CA PRO A 43 2.95 6.73 13.23
C PRO A 43 2.41 7.07 14.64
N PRO A 44 1.10 7.37 14.75
CA PRO A 44 0.47 7.62 16.05
C PRO A 44 0.69 6.47 17.04
N ALA A 45 0.75 6.79 18.33
CA ALA A 45 0.92 5.80 19.39
C ALA A 45 -0.09 4.63 19.25
N GLY A 46 0.40 3.40 19.32
CA GLY A 46 -0.40 2.19 19.12
C GLY A 46 -0.55 1.73 17.66
N THR A 47 -0.10 2.52 16.68
CA THR A 47 -0.07 2.11 15.27
C THR A 47 1.32 1.56 14.91
N PRO A 48 1.44 0.33 14.40
CA PRO A 48 2.73 -0.20 13.96
C PRO A 48 3.30 0.58 12.75
N PRO A 49 4.62 0.54 12.52
CA PRO A 49 5.22 1.11 11.32
C PRO A 49 4.63 0.51 10.03
N LEU A 50 4.48 1.34 8.99
CA LEU A 50 3.93 0.95 7.70
C LEU A 50 4.55 -0.33 7.10
N PRO A 51 5.88 -0.57 7.15
CA PRO A 51 6.46 -1.82 6.66
C PRO A 51 5.91 -3.07 7.35
N ARG A 52 5.69 -3.00 8.66
CA ARG A 52 5.12 -4.11 9.43
C ARG A 52 3.66 -4.36 9.05
N ILE A 53 2.91 -3.30 8.79
CA ILE A 53 1.52 -3.39 8.33
C ILE A 53 1.45 -4.02 6.95
N LEU A 54 2.21 -3.49 5.97
CA LEU A 54 2.24 -4.00 4.60
C LEU A 54 2.58 -5.49 4.53
N SER A 55 3.49 -5.98 5.38
CA SER A 55 3.85 -7.41 5.43
C SER A 55 2.70 -8.36 5.80
N ARG A 56 1.63 -7.83 6.40
CA ARG A 56 0.44 -8.59 6.84
C ARG A 56 -0.82 -8.21 6.09
N SER A 57 -0.77 -7.17 5.24
CA SER A 57 -1.90 -6.67 4.48
C SER A 57 -2.25 -7.60 3.32
N SER A 58 -3.51 -7.56 2.92
CA SER A 58 -3.95 -7.99 1.59
C SER A 58 -4.01 -6.80 0.65
N PHE A 59 -3.86 -7.04 -0.65
CA PHE A 59 -3.87 -6.00 -1.66
C PHE A 59 -4.98 -6.26 -2.67
N LEU A 60 -5.67 -5.20 -3.10
CA LEU A 60 -6.56 -5.25 -4.25
C LEU A 60 -5.96 -4.43 -5.38
N LEU A 61 -5.87 -4.99 -6.58
CA LEU A 61 -5.60 -4.26 -7.80
C LEU A 61 -6.94 -4.02 -8.51
N ASN A 62 -7.35 -2.76 -8.59
CA ASN A 62 -8.64 -2.36 -9.18
C ASN A 62 -9.80 -3.19 -8.60
N GLU A 63 -9.92 -3.22 -7.26
CA GLU A 63 -10.93 -3.96 -6.50
C GLU A 63 -10.82 -5.50 -6.55
N VAL A 64 -9.84 -6.05 -7.27
CA VAL A 64 -9.60 -7.50 -7.36
C VAL A 64 -8.41 -7.91 -6.51
N ALA A 65 -8.59 -8.92 -5.65
CA ALA A 65 -7.52 -9.40 -4.77
C ALA A 65 -6.30 -9.87 -5.57
N VAL A 66 -5.13 -9.32 -5.26
CA VAL A 66 -3.85 -9.69 -5.86
C VAL A 66 -2.97 -10.38 -4.83
N ARG A 67 -2.56 -11.61 -5.15
CA ARG A 67 -1.62 -12.41 -4.33
C ARG A 67 -0.24 -12.53 -4.98
N ASP A 68 -0.19 -12.41 -6.30
CA ASP A 68 1.05 -12.37 -7.07
C ASP A 68 1.49 -10.92 -7.25
N HIS A 69 2.52 -10.52 -6.53
CA HIS A 69 3.01 -9.14 -6.59
C HIS A 69 3.91 -8.87 -7.80
N SER A 70 4.15 -9.86 -8.67
CA SER A 70 4.85 -9.67 -9.95
C SER A 70 3.94 -9.14 -11.06
N VAL A 71 2.63 -9.00 -10.79
CA VAL A 71 1.67 -8.43 -11.73
C VAL A 71 2.09 -7.01 -12.11
N VAL A 72 2.16 -6.77 -13.42
CA VAL A 72 2.49 -5.47 -14.01
C VAL A 72 1.32 -4.51 -13.86
N LEU A 73 1.63 -3.30 -13.39
CA LEU A 73 0.69 -2.20 -13.25
C LEU A 73 0.65 -1.35 -14.52
N LYS A 74 -0.53 -0.85 -14.82
CA LYS A 74 -0.81 0.12 -15.88
C LYS A 74 -0.97 1.51 -15.30
N ALA A 75 -0.82 2.51 -16.17
CA ALA A 75 -1.17 3.88 -15.82
C ALA A 75 -2.65 3.95 -15.41
N GLY A 76 -2.92 4.59 -14.27
CA GLY A 76 -4.26 4.70 -13.70
C GLY A 76 -4.69 3.54 -12.81
N ASP A 77 -3.92 2.43 -12.74
CA ASP A 77 -4.25 1.34 -11.81
C ASP A 77 -4.20 1.80 -10.36
N VAL A 78 -5.13 1.26 -9.58
CA VAL A 78 -5.31 1.55 -8.15
C VAL A 78 -5.01 0.30 -7.34
N VAL A 79 -4.16 0.44 -6.32
CA VAL A 79 -3.83 -0.60 -5.35
C VAL A 79 -4.36 -0.23 -3.98
N ASP A 80 -5.35 -0.98 -3.50
CA ASP A 80 -5.87 -0.81 -2.13
C ASP A 80 -5.06 -1.65 -1.15
N VAL A 81 -4.62 -1.04 -0.05
CA VAL A 81 -3.90 -1.69 1.05
C VAL A 81 -4.88 -1.99 2.18
N LEU A 82 -5.14 -3.27 2.42
CA LEU A 82 -6.08 -3.74 3.42
C LEU A 82 -5.34 -4.49 4.54
N PRO A 83 -4.98 -3.82 5.65
CA PRO A 83 -4.46 -4.49 6.84
C PRO A 83 -5.45 -5.54 7.35
N PRO A 84 -4.97 -6.60 8.03
CA PRO A 84 -5.86 -7.53 8.69
C PRO A 84 -6.73 -6.74 9.67
N PHE A 85 -8.05 -6.99 9.63
CA PHE A 85 -8.97 -6.38 10.58
C PHE A 85 -8.49 -6.66 12.00
N ALA A 86 -8.24 -5.61 12.77
CA ALA A 86 -8.04 -5.71 14.22
C ALA A 86 -9.40 -5.83 14.93
N GLY A 87 -10.29 -6.68 14.39
CA GLY A 87 -11.58 -6.97 14.99
C GLY A 87 -11.37 -7.85 16.22
N GLY A 88 -11.39 -7.20 17.38
CA GLY A 88 -11.69 -7.81 18.68
C GLY A 88 -12.97 -7.17 19.20
#